data_AF-A0A1F4N3T8-F1
#
_entry.id   AF-A0A1F4N3T8-F1
#
_cell.length_a   1.000
_cell.length_b   1.000
_cell.length_c   1.000
_cell.angle_alpha   90.00
_cell.angle_beta   90.00
_cell.angle_gamma   90.00
#
_symmetry.space_group_name_H-M   'P 1'
#
loop_
_entity.id
_entity.type
_entity.pdbx_description
1 polymer ?
#
loop_
_entity_poly.entity_id
_entity_poly.type
_entity_poly.pdbx_seq_one_letter_code
_entity_poly.pdbx_strand_id
1 'polypeptide(L)'
;MQNPVIDSVNNRRIHQVWGWSNPYTLVSNIIEDFSMASEGVIDFQVVETYDDANIFTEIDSIPMSMQQVIYYFTPSNNRLYGRTTPGTLQYMAEIQNIVKFNYNAMVDFYDLDTKRNNGVIDEVWVYTFPFGGMYESQLMGPGAFWYNSPPLAHSGLNRLLSVMGWNYERGVAEALESFGHRSESALWYTFGRWNVFSEDPNMWEIFTRIDKDFPGGAHCGNVHYPPNGLSDYDFANPRYVISYCDNWRRYPLLLDQTRSINRDEWVYLGGDYHRGYMVWWYNHFPRYEGVYEGILNNWWHYIVDYEEAVALANSTPWVSIEDKTYPGLPKDYRLNQNYPNPFNPTTSFSFYLPVSENVTLKIYDILGREVDTLINKKLTAGEHQLEYDASRLATGIYFYKLSTDNFSQTRKMLLMK
;
A
#
# COMPACT_ATOMS: atom_id res chain seq x y z
N MET A 1 -3.96 -17.33 8.48
CA MET A 1 -4.30 -16.66 9.75
C MET A 1 -3.93 -17.58 10.89
N GLN A 2 -2.89 -17.22 11.67
CA GLN A 2 -2.53 -17.97 12.88
C GLN A 2 -3.39 -17.49 14.03
N ASN A 3 -4.56 -18.09 14.21
CA ASN A 3 -5.58 -17.59 15.12
C ASN A 3 -6.12 -18.74 15.99
N PRO A 4 -5.27 -19.41 16.78
CA PRO A 4 -5.68 -20.58 17.56
C PRO A 4 -6.82 -20.28 18.55
N VAL A 5 -7.54 -21.33 18.94
CA VAL A 5 -8.59 -21.26 19.97
C VAL A 5 -7.97 -21.49 21.35
N ILE A 6 -8.35 -20.68 22.34
CA ILE A 6 -7.99 -20.88 23.74
C ILE A 6 -9.17 -21.50 24.48
N ASP A 7 -9.10 -22.81 24.74
CA ASP A 7 -10.21 -23.55 25.34
C ASP A 7 -10.54 -23.09 26.76
N SER A 8 -9.51 -22.74 27.54
CA SER A 8 -9.64 -22.23 28.91
C SER A 8 -10.35 -20.87 29.03
N VAL A 9 -10.59 -20.19 27.90
CA VAL A 9 -11.23 -18.86 27.85
C VAL A 9 -12.49 -18.90 26.97
N ASN A 10 -13.38 -19.84 27.28
CA ASN A 10 -14.67 -20.07 26.61
C ASN A 10 -14.53 -20.44 25.13
N ASN A 11 -13.50 -21.21 24.75
CA ASN A 11 -13.23 -21.63 23.37
C ASN A 11 -13.20 -20.45 22.37
N ARG A 12 -12.63 -19.31 22.78
CA ARG A 12 -12.51 -18.12 21.92
C ARG A 12 -11.16 -18.10 21.19
N ARG A 13 -11.16 -17.53 19.99
CA ARG A 13 -9.94 -17.29 19.20
C ARG A 13 -9.06 -16.24 19.90
N ILE A 14 -7.74 -16.31 19.75
CA ILE A 14 -6.81 -15.40 20.45
C ILE A 14 -7.15 -13.91 20.25
N HIS A 15 -7.50 -13.48 19.04
CA HIS A 15 -7.85 -12.08 18.79
C HIS A 15 -9.11 -11.66 19.57
N GLN A 16 -10.09 -12.57 19.74
CA GLN A 16 -11.30 -12.30 20.52
C GLN A 16 -11.04 -12.27 22.02
N VAL A 17 -10.09 -13.08 22.50
CA VAL A 17 -9.67 -13.10 23.91
C VAL A 17 -9.07 -11.74 24.30
N TRP A 18 -8.26 -11.16 23.42
CA TRP A 18 -7.55 -9.90 23.65
C TRP A 18 -8.27 -8.65 23.10
N GLY A 19 -9.38 -8.81 22.39
CA GLY A 19 -10.10 -7.69 21.77
C GLY A 19 -9.34 -7.05 20.61
N TRP A 20 -8.45 -7.80 19.96
CA TRP A 20 -7.71 -7.39 18.78
C TRP A 20 -8.58 -7.40 17.52
N SER A 21 -8.06 -6.77 16.46
CA SER A 21 -8.76 -6.60 15.20
C SER A 21 -9.07 -7.93 14.52
N ASN A 22 -10.20 -7.97 13.81
CA ASN A 22 -10.56 -9.11 12.98
C ASN A 22 -9.71 -9.10 11.69
N PRO A 23 -8.89 -10.13 11.43
CA PRO A 23 -8.02 -10.17 10.25
C PRO A 23 -8.77 -10.09 8.92
N TYR A 24 -9.97 -10.67 8.81
CA TYR A 24 -10.75 -10.60 7.57
C TYR A 24 -11.16 -9.17 7.25
N THR A 25 -11.53 -8.39 8.27
CA THR A 25 -11.85 -6.97 8.11
C THR A 25 -10.59 -6.17 7.73
N LEU A 26 -9.46 -6.46 8.38
CA LEU A 26 -8.20 -5.79 8.04
C LEU A 26 -7.77 -6.08 6.59
N VAL A 27 -7.81 -7.34 6.13
CA VAL A 27 -7.51 -7.72 4.74
C VAL A 27 -8.38 -6.97 3.76
N SER A 28 -9.71 -6.95 3.98
CA SER A 28 -10.64 -6.26 3.09
C SER A 28 -10.31 -4.77 2.96
N ASN A 29 -9.99 -4.12 4.08
CA ASN A 29 -9.65 -2.71 4.11
C ASN A 29 -8.31 -2.42 3.41
N ILE A 30 -7.31 -3.30 3.58
CA ILE A 30 -6.01 -3.18 2.93
C ILE A 30 -6.14 -3.33 1.40
N ILE A 31 -6.93 -4.31 0.94
CA ILE A 31 -7.19 -4.51 -0.50
C ILE A 31 -7.88 -3.28 -1.09
N GLU A 32 -8.86 -2.71 -0.39
CA GLU A 32 -9.53 -1.48 -0.82
C GLU A 32 -8.54 -0.31 -0.93
N ASP A 33 -7.67 -0.13 0.06
CA ASP A 33 -6.65 0.91 0.05
C ASP A 33 -5.63 0.75 -1.07
N PHE A 34 -5.14 -0.47 -1.31
CA PHE A 34 -4.23 -0.72 -2.41
C PHE A 34 -4.90 -0.53 -3.77
N SER A 35 -6.16 -0.95 -3.92
CA SER A 35 -6.93 -0.71 -5.15
C SER A 35 -7.09 0.79 -5.41
N MET A 36 -7.40 1.56 -4.36
CA MET A 36 -7.50 3.02 -4.43
C MET A 36 -6.14 3.66 -4.77
N ALA A 37 -5.08 3.27 -4.07
CA ALA A 37 -3.77 3.89 -4.20
C ALA A 37 -3.11 3.57 -5.54
N SER A 38 -3.20 2.31 -6.00
CA SER A 38 -2.65 1.89 -7.29
C SER A 38 -3.52 2.30 -8.49
N GLU A 39 -4.74 2.81 -8.25
CA GLU A 39 -5.75 3.08 -9.29
C GLU A 39 -6.07 1.87 -10.18
N GLY A 40 -5.99 0.66 -9.59
CA GLY A 40 -6.25 -0.60 -10.27
C GLY A 40 -5.09 -1.13 -11.11
N VAL A 41 -3.89 -0.55 -11.00
CA VAL A 41 -2.66 -1.11 -11.59
C VAL A 41 -2.29 -2.43 -10.93
N ILE A 42 -2.58 -2.56 -9.63
CA ILE A 42 -2.46 -3.83 -8.91
C ILE A 42 -3.85 -4.32 -8.52
N ASP A 43 -4.09 -5.61 -8.74
CA ASP A 43 -5.30 -6.32 -8.36
C ASP A 43 -4.99 -7.32 -7.24
N PHE A 44 -5.10 -6.87 -5.99
CA PHE A 44 -4.91 -7.75 -4.83
C PHE A 44 -6.15 -8.61 -4.63
N GLN A 45 -6.00 -9.92 -4.84
CA GLN A 45 -7.08 -10.89 -4.66
C GLN A 45 -6.69 -11.97 -3.65
N VAL A 46 -7.62 -12.30 -2.75
CA VAL A 46 -7.47 -13.46 -1.86
C VAL A 46 -7.88 -14.71 -2.64
N VAL A 47 -6.89 -15.45 -3.13
CA VAL A 47 -7.11 -16.71 -3.87
C VAL A 47 -7.32 -17.90 -2.94
N GLU A 48 -6.76 -17.86 -1.74
CA GLU A 48 -6.90 -18.92 -0.73
C GLU A 48 -6.77 -18.33 0.68
N THR A 49 -7.39 -18.96 1.67
CA THR A 49 -7.26 -18.58 3.08
C THR A 49 -7.15 -19.82 3.96
N TYR A 50 -6.11 -19.84 4.79
CA TYR A 50 -5.95 -20.78 5.89
C TYR A 50 -6.31 -20.10 7.20
N ASP A 51 -7.33 -20.60 7.92
CA ASP A 51 -7.73 -20.11 9.24
C ASP A 51 -7.77 -21.26 10.24
N ASP A 52 -6.59 -21.66 10.69
CA ASP A 52 -6.40 -22.82 11.55
C ASP A 52 -5.56 -22.48 12.80
N ALA A 53 -5.22 -23.54 13.54
CA ALA A 53 -4.52 -23.45 14.80
C ALA A 53 -3.00 -23.69 14.67
N ASN A 54 -2.48 -23.85 13.46
CA ASN A 54 -1.05 -24.06 13.24
C ASN A 54 -0.29 -22.78 13.57
N ILE A 55 0.87 -22.97 14.19
CA ILE A 55 1.75 -21.87 14.62
C ILE A 55 3.17 -22.26 14.24
N PHE A 56 3.87 -21.31 13.64
CA PHE A 56 5.26 -21.50 13.19
C PHE A 56 6.23 -20.64 14.00
N THR A 57 5.77 -20.04 15.10
CA THR A 57 6.63 -19.40 16.09
C THR A 57 7.42 -20.45 16.88
N GLU A 58 8.70 -20.19 17.06
CA GLU A 58 9.63 -20.98 17.86
C GLU A 58 10.14 -20.15 19.03
N ILE A 59 10.40 -20.81 20.16
CA ILE A 59 11.09 -20.25 21.32
C ILE A 59 12.34 -21.09 21.54
N ASP A 60 13.51 -20.46 21.43
CA ASP A 60 14.81 -21.13 21.54
C ASP A 60 14.95 -22.32 20.55
N SER A 61 14.54 -22.09 19.30
CA SER A 61 14.52 -23.09 18.20
C SER A 61 13.59 -24.29 18.43
N ILE A 62 12.68 -24.21 19.40
CA ILE A 62 11.66 -25.23 19.66
C ILE A 62 10.29 -24.66 19.22
N PRO A 63 9.54 -25.37 18.35
CA PRO A 63 8.19 -24.96 17.97
C PRO A 63 7.29 -24.75 19.17
N MET A 64 6.57 -23.63 19.17
CA MET A 64 5.66 -23.26 20.24
C MET A 64 4.50 -24.26 20.30
N SER A 65 4.36 -24.95 21.43
CA SER A 65 3.25 -25.86 21.66
C SER A 65 1.94 -25.12 21.93
N MET A 66 0.80 -25.76 21.68
CA MET A 66 -0.51 -25.19 22.03
C MET A 66 -0.64 -24.89 23.54
N GLN A 67 0.06 -25.64 24.40
CA GLN A 67 0.12 -25.35 25.84
C GLN A 67 0.83 -24.03 26.12
N GLN A 68 1.92 -23.74 25.42
CA GLN A 68 2.60 -22.44 25.52
C GLN A 68 1.70 -21.31 24.99
N VAL A 69 0.98 -21.53 23.89
CA VAL A 69 0.01 -20.56 23.37
C VAL A 69 -1.01 -20.21 24.44
N ILE A 70 -1.66 -21.21 25.03
CA ILE A 70 -2.62 -21.00 26.12
C ILE A 70 -1.94 -20.27 27.30
N TYR A 71 -0.72 -20.67 27.66
CA TYR A 71 0.03 -20.04 28.75
C TYR A 71 0.29 -18.55 28.53
N TYR A 72 0.79 -18.15 27.36
CA TYR A 72 1.14 -16.76 27.07
C TYR A 72 -0.09 -15.90 26.77
N PHE A 73 -1.10 -16.46 26.07
CA PHE A 73 -2.26 -15.72 25.59
C PHE A 73 -3.50 -15.82 26.48
N THR A 74 -3.43 -16.49 27.64
CA THR A 74 -4.49 -16.36 28.66
C THR A 74 -4.24 -15.10 29.50
N PRO A 75 -5.14 -14.09 29.49
CA PRO A 75 -4.88 -12.79 30.13
C PRO A 75 -4.55 -12.88 31.62
N SER A 76 -5.18 -13.80 32.36
CA SER A 76 -4.94 -13.99 33.80
C SER A 76 -3.52 -14.44 34.14
N ASN A 77 -2.76 -14.98 33.19
CA ASN A 77 -1.39 -15.41 33.43
C ASN A 77 -0.41 -14.23 33.42
N ASN A 78 -0.78 -13.10 32.80
CA ASN A 78 0.07 -11.92 32.66
C ASN A 78 1.47 -12.25 32.09
N ARG A 79 1.49 -13.03 31.00
CA ARG A 79 2.73 -13.53 30.36
C ARG A 79 2.97 -13.04 28.94
N LEU A 80 2.01 -12.39 28.30
CA LEU A 80 2.20 -11.86 26.95
C LEU A 80 3.14 -10.63 26.96
N TYR A 81 2.75 -9.60 27.68
CA TYR A 81 3.47 -8.32 27.75
C TYR A 81 4.41 -8.24 28.95
N GLY A 82 5.48 -7.46 28.79
CA GLY A 82 6.41 -7.14 29.87
C GLY A 82 7.86 -7.13 29.42
N ARG A 83 8.25 -6.13 28.61
CA ARG A 83 9.62 -5.95 28.10
C ARG A 83 10.73 -5.97 29.17
N THR A 84 10.42 -5.67 30.43
CA THR A 84 11.36 -5.71 31.57
C THR A 84 11.10 -6.86 32.54
N THR A 85 10.12 -7.73 32.24
CA THR A 85 9.69 -8.84 33.09
C THR A 85 10.15 -10.16 32.48
N PRO A 86 11.17 -10.82 33.07
CA PRO A 86 11.67 -12.10 32.56
C PRO A 86 10.58 -13.17 32.43
N GLY A 87 10.65 -13.93 31.34
CA GLY A 87 9.72 -15.02 31.04
C GLY A 87 8.38 -14.60 30.45
N THR A 88 8.18 -13.31 30.13
CA THR A 88 7.09 -12.86 29.25
C THR A 88 7.48 -13.08 27.79
N LEU A 89 6.50 -13.25 26.90
CA LEU A 89 6.76 -13.44 25.46
C LEU A 89 7.46 -12.21 24.87
N GLN A 90 7.03 -11.00 25.26
CA GLN A 90 7.69 -9.76 24.85
C GLN A 90 9.16 -9.70 25.27
N TYR A 91 9.49 -10.04 26.53
CA TYR A 91 10.88 -10.06 27.00
C TYR A 91 11.73 -11.04 26.19
N MET A 92 11.22 -12.24 25.96
CA MET A 92 11.95 -13.26 25.19
C MET A 92 12.16 -12.84 23.73
N ALA A 93 11.18 -12.19 23.11
CA ALA A 93 11.26 -11.74 21.72
C ALA A 93 12.18 -10.53 21.56
N GLU A 94 11.99 -9.47 22.35
CA GLU A 94 12.67 -8.19 22.14
C GLU A 94 14.01 -8.06 22.87
N ILE A 95 14.18 -8.72 24.01
CA ILE A 95 15.38 -8.58 24.85
C ILE A 95 16.31 -9.79 24.68
N GLN A 96 15.76 -11.00 24.74
CA GLN A 96 16.56 -12.21 24.57
C GLN A 96 16.75 -12.61 23.12
N ASN A 97 15.89 -12.11 22.21
CA ASN A 97 15.92 -12.42 20.78
C ASN A 97 15.83 -13.92 20.47
N ILE A 98 15.14 -14.69 21.33
CA ILE A 98 14.98 -16.15 21.22
C ILE A 98 13.65 -16.58 20.61
N VAL A 99 12.74 -15.64 20.32
CA VAL A 99 11.48 -15.93 19.64
C VAL A 99 11.64 -15.66 18.15
N LYS A 100 11.38 -16.66 17.31
CA LYS A 100 11.58 -16.61 15.85
C LYS A 100 10.38 -17.19 15.12
N PHE A 101 10.17 -16.77 13.88
CA PHE A 101 9.19 -17.38 12.98
C PHE A 101 9.88 -18.32 11.99
N ASN A 102 9.41 -19.56 11.92
CA ASN A 102 9.93 -20.57 10.99
C ASN A 102 9.16 -20.52 9.66
N TYR A 103 9.60 -19.63 8.77
CA TYR A 103 9.01 -19.46 7.44
C TYR A 103 9.10 -20.73 6.60
N ASN A 104 10.23 -21.46 6.64
CA ASN A 104 10.41 -22.67 5.84
C ASN A 104 9.41 -23.75 6.25
N ALA A 105 9.21 -23.97 7.56
CA ALA A 105 8.19 -24.90 8.04
C ALA A 105 6.78 -24.51 7.59
N MET A 106 6.46 -23.21 7.52
CA MET A 106 5.18 -22.73 7.01
C MET A 106 5.04 -22.97 5.50
N VAL A 107 6.08 -22.67 4.73
CA VAL A 107 6.11 -22.88 3.27
C VAL A 107 5.92 -24.36 2.95
N ASP A 108 6.67 -25.24 3.60
CA ASP A 108 6.57 -26.70 3.45
C ASP A 108 5.18 -27.21 3.84
N PHE A 109 4.63 -26.75 4.97
CA PHE A 109 3.37 -27.26 5.50
C PHE A 109 2.17 -26.96 4.59
N TYR A 110 2.13 -25.78 3.98
CA TYR A 110 1.02 -25.36 3.11
C TYR A 110 1.30 -25.53 1.62
N ASP A 111 2.43 -26.15 1.25
CA ASP A 111 2.85 -26.36 -0.15
C ASP A 111 2.92 -25.02 -0.92
N LEU A 112 3.38 -23.96 -0.25
CA LEU A 112 3.38 -22.60 -0.79
C LEU A 112 4.41 -22.42 -1.90
N ASP A 113 5.49 -23.19 -1.83
CA ASP A 113 6.52 -23.22 -2.86
C ASP A 113 5.99 -23.81 -4.17
N THR A 114 5.32 -24.96 -4.14
CA THR A 114 4.68 -25.55 -5.32
C THR A 114 3.64 -24.59 -5.91
N LYS A 115 2.82 -23.95 -5.06
CA LYS A 115 1.82 -22.96 -5.50
C LYS A 115 2.46 -21.75 -6.16
N ARG A 116 3.51 -21.18 -5.57
CA ARG A 116 4.23 -20.03 -6.13
C ARG A 116 4.89 -20.41 -7.46
N ASN A 117 5.57 -21.54 -7.51
CA ASN A 117 6.25 -22.02 -8.72
C ASN A 117 5.27 -22.24 -9.88
N ASN A 118 4.04 -22.67 -9.59
CA ASN A 118 2.99 -22.90 -10.58
C ASN A 118 2.14 -21.65 -10.89
N GLY A 119 2.43 -20.50 -10.30
CA GLY A 119 1.66 -19.26 -10.51
C GLY A 119 0.25 -19.27 -9.93
N VAL A 120 0.00 -20.11 -8.90
CA VAL A 120 -1.28 -20.13 -8.17
C VAL A 120 -1.37 -18.97 -7.18
N ILE A 121 -0.23 -18.56 -6.63
CA ILE A 121 -0.11 -17.42 -5.72
C ILE A 121 1.09 -16.55 -6.14
N ASP A 122 1.01 -15.26 -5.82
CA ASP A 122 2.11 -14.31 -5.99
C ASP A 122 2.83 -14.03 -4.67
N GLU A 123 2.09 -14.01 -3.57
CA GLU A 123 2.59 -13.69 -2.24
C GLU A 123 1.77 -14.36 -1.13
N VAL A 124 2.24 -14.23 0.11
CA VAL A 124 1.59 -14.79 1.29
C VAL A 124 1.45 -13.70 2.35
N TRP A 125 0.23 -13.48 2.84
CA TRP A 125 -0.03 -12.58 3.98
C TRP A 125 -0.33 -13.40 5.23
N VAL A 126 0.45 -13.18 6.28
CA VAL A 126 0.34 -13.91 7.53
C VAL A 126 -0.06 -12.97 8.63
N TYR A 127 -1.31 -13.08 9.09
CA TYR A 127 -1.66 -12.53 10.39
C TYR A 127 -1.17 -13.43 11.52
N THR A 128 -0.43 -12.83 12.45
CA THR A 128 0.11 -13.46 13.65
C THR A 128 -0.11 -12.57 14.88
N PHE A 129 0.19 -13.10 16.05
CA PHE A 129 0.12 -12.42 17.33
C PHE A 129 1.37 -11.58 17.62
N PRO A 130 1.29 -10.59 18.54
CA PRO A 130 2.46 -9.81 18.92
C PRO A 130 3.57 -10.70 19.48
N PHE A 131 4.81 -10.30 19.17
CA PHE A 131 6.03 -10.99 19.60
C PHE A 131 6.19 -12.40 19.02
N GLY A 132 5.46 -12.76 17.95
CA GLY A 132 5.55 -14.06 17.28
C GLY A 132 6.79 -14.31 16.41
N GLY A 133 7.72 -13.36 16.38
CA GLY A 133 9.03 -13.51 15.73
C GLY A 133 9.03 -13.31 14.20
N MET A 134 7.93 -12.82 13.62
CA MET A 134 7.87 -12.43 12.21
C MET A 134 8.53 -11.07 11.97
N TYR A 135 9.14 -10.93 10.78
CA TYR A 135 9.45 -9.66 10.17
C TYR A 135 8.20 -9.13 9.47
N GLU A 136 8.13 -7.82 9.25
CA GLU A 136 7.03 -7.17 8.54
C GLU A 136 6.96 -7.60 7.07
N SER A 137 8.12 -7.83 6.46
CA SER A 137 8.23 -8.51 5.16
C SER A 137 9.44 -9.43 5.12
N GLN A 138 9.32 -10.50 4.35
CA GLN A 138 10.34 -11.52 4.13
C GLN A 138 10.32 -11.93 2.66
N LEU A 139 11.48 -11.84 2.02
CA LEU A 139 11.66 -12.34 0.65
C LEU A 139 12.40 -13.67 0.70
N MET A 140 11.84 -14.67 0.02
CA MET A 140 12.36 -16.03 -0.01
C MET A 140 12.64 -16.49 -1.43
N GLY A 141 13.56 -17.45 -1.58
CA GLY A 141 13.83 -18.12 -2.87
C GLY A 141 15.12 -17.67 -3.57
N PRO A 142 15.33 -18.08 -4.82
CA PRO A 142 16.56 -17.81 -5.56
C PRO A 142 16.73 -16.31 -5.84
N GLY A 143 17.91 -15.77 -5.54
CA GLY A 143 18.19 -14.35 -5.76
C GLY A 143 17.50 -13.40 -4.77
N ALA A 144 16.91 -13.92 -3.68
CA ALA A 144 16.34 -13.07 -2.63
C ALA A 144 17.39 -12.11 -2.07
N PHE A 145 16.97 -10.89 -1.81
CA PHE A 145 17.77 -9.80 -1.25
C PHE A 145 17.11 -9.25 0.02
N TRP A 146 17.73 -8.25 0.64
CA TRP A 146 17.17 -7.60 1.83
C TRP A 146 15.77 -7.05 1.54
N TYR A 147 14.79 -7.45 2.33
CA TYR A 147 13.39 -7.11 2.11
C TYR A 147 12.70 -6.80 3.44
N ASN A 148 13.16 -5.72 4.08
CA ASN A 148 12.97 -5.43 5.51
C ASN A 148 13.34 -6.59 6.46
N SER A 149 14.15 -7.52 5.96
CA SER A 149 14.65 -8.69 6.64
C SER A 149 15.80 -9.29 5.81
N PRO A 150 16.69 -10.08 6.42
CA PRO A 150 17.67 -10.86 5.66
C PRO A 150 16.97 -11.80 4.66
N PRO A 151 17.52 -11.99 3.44
CA PRO A 151 16.95 -12.93 2.49
C PRO A 151 16.98 -14.35 3.04
N LEU A 152 15.98 -15.15 2.68
CA LEU A 152 15.84 -16.53 3.16
C LEU A 152 15.75 -17.54 2.02
N ALA A 153 16.60 -18.56 2.07
CA ALA A 153 16.57 -19.63 1.07
C ALA A 153 15.50 -20.68 1.39
N HIS A 154 14.86 -21.21 0.34
CA HIS A 154 14.00 -22.39 0.38
C HIS A 154 14.29 -23.27 -0.83
N SER A 155 14.63 -24.55 -0.62
CA SER A 155 15.06 -25.43 -1.72
C SER A 155 13.96 -25.77 -2.72
N GLY A 156 12.69 -25.68 -2.30
CA GLY A 156 11.55 -25.94 -3.17
C GLY A 156 11.12 -24.74 -4.03
N LEU A 157 11.58 -23.52 -3.73
CA LEU A 157 11.24 -22.33 -4.52
C LEU A 157 12.15 -22.21 -5.75
N ASN A 158 11.55 -22.04 -6.92
CA ASN A 158 12.25 -21.68 -8.16
C ASN A 158 11.99 -20.23 -8.61
N ARG A 159 11.17 -19.50 -7.86
CA ARG A 159 10.83 -18.08 -8.00
C ARG A 159 10.86 -17.41 -6.63
N LEU A 160 10.97 -16.10 -6.62
CA LEU A 160 10.86 -15.31 -5.40
C LEU A 160 9.45 -15.44 -4.80
N LEU A 161 9.38 -15.58 -3.48
CA LEU A 161 8.15 -15.55 -2.70
C LEU A 161 8.23 -14.42 -1.67
N SER A 162 7.30 -13.47 -1.76
CA SER A 162 7.12 -12.45 -0.73
C SER A 162 6.16 -12.95 0.35
N VAL A 163 6.57 -12.81 1.61
CA VAL A 163 5.75 -13.12 2.79
C VAL A 163 5.63 -11.86 3.64
N MET A 164 4.40 -11.36 3.80
CA MET A 164 4.09 -10.21 4.66
C MET A 164 3.66 -10.69 6.04
N GLY A 165 4.26 -10.13 7.09
CA GLY A 165 3.93 -10.41 8.48
C GLY A 165 3.10 -9.29 9.10
N TRP A 166 1.84 -9.59 9.43
CA TRP A 166 0.91 -8.63 10.00
C TRP A 166 0.43 -9.05 11.38
N ASN A 167 0.07 -8.07 12.22
CA ASN A 167 -0.27 -8.30 13.62
C ASN A 167 -1.71 -7.91 13.91
N TYR A 168 -2.48 -8.81 14.55
CA TYR A 168 -3.87 -8.55 14.94
C TYR A 168 -4.03 -7.35 15.90
N GLU A 169 -3.01 -7.05 16.71
CA GLU A 169 -2.99 -5.91 17.63
C GLU A 169 -2.92 -4.56 16.90
N ARG A 170 -2.43 -4.56 15.65
CA ARG A 170 -2.22 -3.36 14.84
C ARG A 170 -3.38 -3.10 13.87
N GLY A 171 -3.37 -1.90 13.29
CA GLY A 171 -4.38 -1.44 12.35
C GLY A 171 -3.97 -1.63 10.89
N VAL A 172 -4.79 -1.08 10.01
CA VAL A 172 -4.53 -1.06 8.56
C VAL A 172 -3.33 -0.17 8.24
N ALA A 173 -3.16 0.94 8.97
CA ALA A 173 -2.05 1.87 8.75
C ALA A 173 -0.69 1.17 8.85
N GLU A 174 -0.44 0.43 9.94
CA GLU A 174 0.81 -0.30 10.14
C GLU A 174 1.02 -1.44 9.14
N ALA A 175 -0.07 -2.05 8.63
CA ALA A 175 0.04 -3.06 7.57
C ALA A 175 0.46 -2.44 6.23
N LEU A 176 -0.07 -1.26 5.90
CA LEU A 176 0.36 -0.47 4.76
C LEU A 176 1.80 0.02 4.92
N GLU A 177 2.21 0.42 6.13
CA GLU A 177 3.59 0.79 6.46
C GLU A 177 4.55 -0.40 6.28
N SER A 178 4.16 -1.59 6.75
CA SER A 178 4.92 -2.84 6.54
C SER A 178 5.15 -3.14 5.06
N PHE A 179 4.13 -2.94 4.22
CA PHE A 179 4.26 -3.03 2.77
C PHE A 179 5.15 -1.90 2.19
N GLY A 180 5.26 -0.79 2.90
CA GLY A 180 6.07 0.36 2.53
C GLY A 180 7.54 0.04 2.68
N HIS A 181 7.95 -0.60 3.77
CA HIS A 181 9.32 -1.10 3.92
C HIS A 181 9.70 -2.13 2.85
N ARG A 182 8.75 -2.96 2.41
CA ARG A 182 8.90 -3.83 1.23
C ARG A 182 9.17 -2.99 -0.02
N SER A 183 8.40 -1.94 -0.24
CA SER A 183 8.51 -1.05 -1.39
C SER A 183 9.86 -0.33 -1.42
N GLU A 184 10.28 0.20 -0.27
CA GLU A 184 11.59 0.84 -0.10
C GLU A 184 12.73 -0.14 -0.39
N SER A 185 12.63 -1.39 0.09
CA SER A 185 13.63 -2.42 -0.16
C SER A 185 13.72 -2.78 -1.65
N ALA A 186 12.58 -2.97 -2.31
CA ALA A 186 12.53 -3.28 -3.74
C ALA A 186 13.10 -2.15 -4.61
N LEU A 187 12.75 -0.90 -4.31
CA LEU A 187 13.21 0.27 -5.08
C LEU A 187 14.66 0.61 -4.76
N TRP A 188 15.11 0.50 -3.51
CA TRP A 188 16.53 0.60 -3.17
C TRP A 188 17.37 -0.41 -3.95
N TYR A 189 16.91 -1.66 -4.03
CA TYR A 189 17.62 -2.71 -4.77
C TYR A 189 17.61 -2.47 -6.28
N THR A 190 16.49 -1.96 -6.83
CA THR A 190 16.35 -1.59 -8.25
C THR A 190 17.28 -0.44 -8.65
N PHE A 191 17.32 0.62 -7.85
CA PHE A 191 18.13 1.80 -8.12
C PHE A 191 19.58 1.68 -7.62
N GLY A 192 19.90 0.62 -6.87
CA GLY A 192 21.23 0.28 -6.37
C GLY A 192 21.77 1.20 -5.26
N ARG A 193 21.07 2.29 -4.94
CA ARG A 193 21.46 3.28 -3.93
C ARG A 193 20.26 4.05 -3.39
N TRP A 194 20.31 4.37 -2.10
CA TRP A 194 19.42 5.35 -1.48
C TRP A 194 20.21 6.25 -0.52
N ASN A 195 20.78 7.31 -1.08
CA ASN A 195 21.47 8.39 -0.40
C ASN A 195 20.85 9.71 -0.84
N VAL A 196 19.91 10.24 -0.04
CA VAL A 196 19.16 11.47 -0.38
C VAL A 196 20.06 12.69 -0.58
N PHE A 197 21.27 12.69 -0.01
CA PHE A 197 22.28 13.76 -0.13
C PHE A 197 23.26 13.58 -1.30
N SER A 198 23.03 12.65 -2.21
CA SER A 198 23.85 12.51 -3.42
C SER A 198 23.82 13.78 -4.27
N GLU A 199 24.99 14.21 -4.76
CA GLU A 199 25.13 15.32 -5.73
C GLU A 199 24.51 14.98 -7.09
N ASP A 200 24.49 13.70 -7.45
CA ASP A 200 23.83 13.14 -8.63
C ASP A 200 22.77 12.13 -8.16
N PRO A 201 21.57 12.59 -7.79
CA PRO A 201 20.54 11.74 -7.20
C PRO A 201 19.83 10.89 -8.25
N ASN A 202 19.59 9.61 -7.94
CA ASN A 202 18.74 8.77 -8.78
C ASN A 202 17.24 9.08 -8.54
N MET A 203 16.35 8.52 -9.36
CA MET A 203 14.92 8.85 -9.27
C MET A 203 14.29 8.45 -7.93
N TRP A 204 14.74 7.35 -7.30
CA TRP A 204 14.26 6.97 -5.96
C TRP A 204 14.69 7.95 -4.88
N GLU A 205 15.92 8.42 -4.93
CA GLU A 205 16.44 9.44 -4.02
C GLU A 205 15.72 10.78 -4.18
N ILE A 206 15.38 11.18 -5.40
CA ILE A 206 14.56 12.38 -5.66
C ILE A 206 13.15 12.18 -5.10
N PHE A 207 12.50 11.04 -5.40
CA PHE A 207 11.13 10.73 -4.97
C PHE A 207 10.97 10.86 -3.45
N THR A 208 11.97 10.36 -2.71
CA THR A 208 11.95 10.25 -1.25
C THR A 208 12.35 11.51 -0.48
N ARG A 209 12.65 12.63 -1.17
CA ARG A 209 13.06 13.88 -0.52
C ARG A 209 11.97 14.48 0.35
N ILE A 210 12.39 14.98 1.51
CA ILE A 210 11.56 15.75 2.44
C ILE A 210 12.13 17.15 2.64
N ASP A 211 11.27 18.08 3.02
CA ASP A 211 11.61 19.50 3.16
C ASP A 211 12.60 19.75 4.31
N LYS A 212 12.59 18.91 5.35
CA LYS A 212 13.54 18.98 6.46
C LYS A 212 15.00 18.90 5.98
N ASP A 213 15.25 18.04 5.00
CA ASP A 213 16.60 17.80 4.46
C ASP A 213 16.90 18.73 3.28
N PHE A 214 15.87 19.07 2.49
CA PHE A 214 15.94 19.94 1.32
C PHE A 214 14.84 21.02 1.37
N PRO A 215 15.05 22.13 2.10
CA PRO A 215 14.05 23.18 2.21
C PRO A 215 13.60 23.72 0.84
N GLY A 216 12.30 23.63 0.55
CA GLY A 216 11.71 24.02 -0.73
C GLY A 216 11.91 23.02 -1.88
N GLY A 217 12.55 21.88 -1.62
CA GLY A 217 12.89 20.82 -2.58
C GLY A 217 12.27 19.46 -2.25
N ALA A 218 11.20 19.42 -1.47
CA ALA A 218 10.54 18.16 -1.09
C ALA A 218 9.82 17.51 -2.28
N HIS A 219 9.82 16.17 -2.33
CA HIS A 219 8.98 15.41 -3.23
C HIS A 219 7.92 14.67 -2.41
N CYS A 220 7.82 13.36 -2.53
CA CYS A 220 6.77 12.56 -1.93
C CYS A 220 7.11 12.04 -0.53
N GLY A 221 8.38 12.13 -0.13
CA GLY A 221 8.83 11.55 1.13
C GLY A 221 8.95 10.03 1.06
N ASN A 222 9.07 9.39 2.21
CA ASN A 222 9.28 7.94 2.34
C ASN A 222 8.28 7.35 3.34
N VAL A 223 8.39 6.06 3.66
CA VAL A 223 7.40 5.40 4.54
C VAL A 223 7.37 6.02 5.95
N HIS A 224 8.50 6.56 6.40
CA HIS A 224 8.69 7.12 7.74
C HIS A 224 8.35 8.62 7.81
N TYR A 225 8.67 9.37 6.75
CA TYR A 225 8.59 10.83 6.74
C TYR A 225 7.72 11.33 5.57
N PRO A 226 6.61 12.03 5.87
CA PRO A 226 5.91 12.80 4.85
C PRO A 226 6.76 13.98 4.38
N PRO A 227 6.42 14.62 3.24
CA PRO A 227 7.18 15.74 2.69
C PRO A 227 7.45 16.87 3.68
N ASN A 228 6.53 17.09 4.63
CA ASN A 228 6.61 18.15 5.64
C ASN A 228 7.09 17.68 7.02
N GLY A 229 7.34 16.39 7.21
CA GLY A 229 7.65 15.77 8.50
C GLY A 229 8.96 16.27 9.10
N LEU A 230 8.97 16.44 10.43
CA LEU A 230 10.17 16.86 11.18
C LEU A 230 10.77 15.74 12.03
N SER A 231 9.99 14.72 12.33
CA SER A 231 10.39 13.51 13.06
C SER A 231 9.78 12.27 12.42
N ASP A 232 10.27 11.10 12.82
CA ASP A 232 9.74 9.81 12.40
C ASP A 232 8.23 9.72 12.67
N TYR A 233 7.47 9.26 11.69
CA TYR A 233 6.01 9.10 11.71
C TYR A 233 5.20 10.40 11.95
N ASP A 234 5.76 11.56 11.60
CA ASP A 234 5.12 12.88 11.76
C ASP A 234 4.04 13.17 10.69
N PHE A 235 3.14 12.21 10.45
CA PHE A 235 2.09 12.28 9.41
C PHE A 235 1.03 13.34 9.66
N ALA A 236 0.86 13.76 10.92
CA ALA A 236 -0.14 14.75 11.33
C ALA A 236 0.41 16.19 11.34
N ASN A 237 1.58 16.45 10.76
CA ASN A 237 2.19 17.77 10.78
C ASN A 237 1.38 18.78 9.94
N PRO A 238 0.88 19.90 10.52
CA PRO A 238 0.09 20.89 9.77
C PRO A 238 0.95 21.86 8.95
N ARG A 239 2.29 21.79 9.06
CA ARG A 239 3.22 22.71 8.41
C ARG A 239 3.12 22.59 6.90
N TYR A 240 2.96 23.73 6.24
CA TYR A 240 3.00 23.82 4.79
C TYR A 240 4.44 23.75 4.28
N VAL A 241 4.64 23.01 3.19
CA VAL A 241 5.90 22.94 2.43
C VAL A 241 5.62 23.06 0.94
N ILE A 242 6.63 23.49 0.18
CA ILE A 242 6.58 23.42 -1.28
C ILE A 242 7.02 22.01 -1.69
N SER A 243 6.21 21.33 -2.49
CA SER A 243 6.49 19.97 -2.97
C SER A 243 6.35 19.83 -4.48
N TYR A 244 7.18 18.96 -5.04
CA TYR A 244 7.18 18.50 -6.42
C TYR A 244 6.45 17.16 -6.60
N CYS A 245 5.81 16.62 -5.56
CA CYS A 245 5.30 15.24 -5.56
C CYS A 245 4.30 14.94 -6.69
N ASP A 246 3.45 15.92 -7.04
CA ASP A 246 2.44 15.76 -8.11
C ASP A 246 3.06 15.46 -9.49
N ASN A 247 4.36 15.72 -9.70
CA ASN A 247 5.05 15.40 -10.96
C ASN A 247 5.24 13.90 -11.17
N TRP A 248 5.33 13.10 -10.10
CA TRP A 248 5.57 11.65 -10.19
C TRP A 248 4.42 10.90 -10.84
N ARG A 249 3.23 11.50 -10.85
CA ARG A 249 2.08 11.07 -11.65
C ARG A 249 2.27 11.26 -13.16
N ARG A 250 3.44 11.68 -13.64
CA ARG A 250 3.80 11.81 -15.06
C ARG A 250 5.15 11.18 -15.39
N TYR A 251 5.72 10.43 -14.44
CA TYR A 251 7.02 9.78 -14.60
C TYR A 251 7.06 8.96 -15.91
N PRO A 252 8.13 9.08 -16.72
CA PRO A 252 9.44 9.67 -16.39
C PRO A 252 9.56 11.18 -16.65
N LEU A 253 8.51 11.85 -17.13
CA LEU A 253 8.55 13.29 -17.36
C LEU A 253 8.31 14.06 -16.05
N LEU A 254 9.39 14.54 -15.43
CA LEU A 254 9.35 15.41 -14.27
C LEU A 254 9.44 16.87 -14.71
N LEU A 255 8.45 17.68 -14.34
CA LEU A 255 8.42 19.12 -14.62
C LEU A 255 8.84 19.92 -13.38
N ASP A 256 9.21 21.18 -13.59
CA ASP A 256 9.47 22.16 -12.53
C ASP A 256 8.15 22.77 -12.01
N GLN A 257 7.18 21.91 -11.70
CA GLN A 257 5.87 22.31 -11.15
C GLN A 257 5.82 22.00 -9.66
N THR A 258 5.39 22.98 -8.88
CA THR A 258 5.28 22.84 -7.43
C THR A 258 3.93 23.26 -6.91
N ARG A 259 3.59 22.75 -5.72
CA ARG A 259 2.40 23.14 -4.97
C ARG A 259 2.72 23.20 -3.48
N SER A 260 2.02 24.07 -2.76
CA SER A 260 2.07 24.08 -1.29
C SER A 260 1.17 22.98 -0.73
N ILE A 261 1.72 22.11 0.11
CA ILE A 261 1.04 20.96 0.70
C ILE A 261 1.28 20.86 2.20
N ASN A 262 0.38 20.18 2.91
CA ASN A 262 0.51 19.78 4.31
C ASN A 262 -0.28 18.47 4.55
N ARG A 263 -0.52 18.09 5.81
CA ARG A 263 -1.33 16.91 6.16
C ARG A 263 -2.74 16.86 5.57
N ASP A 264 -3.29 18.00 5.16
CA ASP A 264 -4.66 18.07 4.65
C ASP A 264 -4.77 17.38 3.26
N GLU A 265 -3.64 17.15 2.59
CA GLU A 265 -3.55 16.37 1.34
C GLU A 265 -3.87 14.89 1.51
N TRP A 266 -3.65 14.34 2.68
CA TRP A 266 -3.79 12.91 2.96
C TRP A 266 -4.78 12.65 4.10
N VAL A 267 -5.87 13.43 4.13
CA VAL A 267 -6.96 13.23 5.09
C VAL A 267 -7.73 11.96 4.76
N TYR A 268 -7.63 10.98 5.66
CA TYR A 268 -8.39 9.74 5.55
C TYR A 268 -9.59 9.74 6.50
N LEU A 269 -10.55 8.84 6.24
CA LEU A 269 -11.73 8.66 7.10
C LEU A 269 -11.34 8.56 8.58
N GLY A 270 -12.03 9.32 9.43
CA GLY A 270 -11.79 9.34 10.87
C GLY A 270 -10.58 10.18 11.32
N GLY A 271 -9.89 10.88 10.41
CA GLY A 271 -8.72 11.69 10.74
C GLY A 271 -7.44 10.87 10.95
N ASP A 272 -7.37 9.66 10.37
CA ASP A 272 -6.19 8.80 10.41
C ASP A 272 -5.13 9.29 9.40
N TYR A 273 -4.28 10.21 9.86
CA TYR A 273 -3.21 10.77 9.03
C TYR A 273 -2.15 9.74 8.62
N HIS A 274 -1.95 8.67 9.41
CA HIS A 274 -0.96 7.65 9.08
C HIS A 274 -1.44 6.82 7.89
N ARG A 275 -2.64 6.23 7.99
CA ARG A 275 -3.24 5.47 6.88
C ARG A 275 -3.43 6.35 5.64
N GLY A 276 -3.88 7.59 5.85
CA GLY A 276 -4.04 8.55 4.77
C GLY A 276 -2.75 8.84 4.03
N TYR A 277 -1.66 9.10 4.76
CA TYR A 277 -0.37 9.35 4.15
C TYR A 277 0.12 8.13 3.36
N MET A 278 -0.02 6.92 3.90
CA MET A 278 0.35 5.69 3.16
C MET A 278 -0.39 5.60 1.83
N VAL A 279 -1.73 5.75 1.82
CA VAL A 279 -2.53 5.72 0.60
C VAL A 279 -2.12 6.82 -0.37
N TRP A 280 -1.90 8.04 0.13
CA TRP A 280 -1.44 9.16 -0.67
C TRP A 280 -0.07 8.90 -1.29
N TRP A 281 0.89 8.38 -0.52
CA TRP A 281 2.26 8.11 -0.93
C TRP A 281 2.31 7.05 -2.03
N TYR A 282 1.64 5.92 -1.84
CA TYR A 282 1.48 4.88 -2.87
C TYR A 282 0.81 5.42 -4.13
N ASN A 283 -0.17 6.32 -3.98
CA ASN A 283 -0.84 6.93 -5.12
C ASN A 283 0.06 7.89 -5.92
N HIS A 284 1.28 8.17 -5.48
CA HIS A 284 2.30 8.87 -6.26
C HIS A 284 3.36 7.95 -6.87
N PHE A 285 3.30 6.63 -6.63
CA PHE A 285 4.20 5.70 -7.30
C PHE A 285 3.95 5.71 -8.82
N PRO A 286 5.03 5.83 -9.62
CA PRO A 286 4.99 5.74 -11.07
C PRO A 286 4.29 4.47 -11.56
N ARG A 287 3.49 4.60 -12.62
CA ARG A 287 2.63 3.52 -13.15
C ARG A 287 2.48 3.49 -14.66
N TYR A 288 3.33 4.20 -15.38
CA TYR A 288 3.21 4.32 -16.83
C TYR A 288 4.02 3.24 -17.53
N GLU A 289 3.64 2.93 -18.77
CA GLU A 289 4.38 2.00 -19.60
C GLU A 289 5.75 2.57 -20.01
N GLY A 290 6.66 1.66 -20.39
CA GLY A 290 7.97 1.99 -20.91
C GLY A 290 9.09 1.85 -19.89
N VAL A 291 10.30 2.10 -20.37
CA VAL A 291 11.55 2.01 -19.61
C VAL A 291 12.30 3.31 -19.77
N TYR A 292 12.69 3.88 -18.63
CA TYR A 292 13.56 5.04 -18.55
C TYR A 292 14.82 4.66 -17.78
N GLU A 293 15.98 4.93 -18.37
CA GLU A 293 17.27 4.59 -17.75
C GLU A 293 17.41 3.11 -17.30
N GLY A 294 16.67 2.20 -17.95
CA GLY A 294 16.77 0.75 -17.73
C GLY A 294 15.88 0.25 -16.62
N ILE A 295 15.07 1.14 -16.07
CA ILE A 295 14.12 0.89 -15.02
C ILE A 295 12.72 1.08 -15.61
N LEU A 296 11.81 0.18 -15.26
CA LEU A 296 10.42 0.33 -15.68
C LEU A 296 9.82 1.61 -15.12
N ASN A 297 9.03 2.29 -15.95
CA ASN A 297 8.26 3.45 -15.56
C ASN A 297 7.12 3.11 -14.58
N ASN A 298 6.70 1.85 -14.51
CA ASN A 298 5.73 1.37 -13.55
C ASN A 298 6.44 0.66 -12.39
N TRP A 299 6.61 1.40 -11.29
CA TRP A 299 7.36 0.93 -10.11
C TRP A 299 6.60 -0.14 -9.32
N TRP A 300 5.28 -0.23 -9.49
CA TRP A 300 4.48 -1.26 -8.84
C TRP A 300 4.95 -2.67 -9.17
N HIS A 301 5.44 -2.93 -10.40
CA HIS A 301 5.96 -4.24 -10.77
C HIS A 301 7.12 -4.68 -9.87
N TYR A 302 8.10 -3.81 -9.62
CA TYR A 302 9.24 -4.15 -8.74
C TYR A 302 8.79 -4.48 -7.31
N ILE A 303 7.71 -3.85 -6.87
CA ILE A 303 7.17 -4.02 -5.53
C ILE A 303 6.43 -5.36 -5.45
N VAL A 304 5.57 -5.69 -6.42
CA VAL A 304 4.69 -6.88 -6.37
C VAL A 304 5.34 -8.16 -6.91
N ASP A 305 6.02 -8.11 -8.04
CA ASP A 305 6.78 -9.23 -8.65
C ASP A 305 8.09 -8.71 -9.24
N TYR A 306 9.14 -8.74 -8.41
CA TYR A 306 10.45 -8.20 -8.77
C TYR A 306 11.10 -8.90 -9.95
N GLU A 307 10.97 -10.23 -10.06
CA GLU A 307 11.59 -11.01 -11.15
C GLU A 307 10.95 -10.67 -12.50
N GLU A 308 9.61 -10.58 -12.52
CA GLU A 308 8.87 -10.17 -13.71
C GLU A 308 9.20 -8.72 -14.10
N ALA A 309 9.31 -7.83 -13.12
CA ALA A 309 9.71 -6.44 -13.36
C ALA A 309 11.08 -6.35 -14.05
N VAL A 310 12.07 -7.10 -13.56
CA VAL A 310 13.41 -7.14 -14.18
C VAL A 310 13.36 -7.72 -15.59
N ALA A 311 12.59 -8.79 -15.81
CA ALA A 311 12.43 -9.39 -17.14
C ALA A 311 11.75 -8.42 -18.12
N LEU A 312 10.71 -7.71 -17.69
CA LEU A 312 9.99 -6.72 -18.48
C LEU A 312 10.86 -5.49 -18.79
N ALA A 313 11.65 -5.01 -17.82
CA ALA A 313 12.62 -3.93 -18.02
C ALA A 313 13.64 -4.27 -19.11
N ASN A 314 14.18 -5.49 -19.08
CA ASN A 314 15.20 -5.95 -20.02
C ASN A 314 14.67 -6.22 -21.43
N SER A 315 13.39 -6.56 -21.56
CA SER A 315 12.76 -6.88 -22.85
C SER A 315 12.10 -5.67 -23.52
N THR A 316 11.85 -4.58 -22.78
CA THR A 316 11.21 -3.37 -23.31
C THR A 316 12.25 -2.41 -23.89
N PRO A 317 12.12 -1.97 -25.16
CA PRO A 317 13.04 -0.99 -25.74
C PRO A 317 13.02 0.33 -24.99
N TRP A 318 14.21 0.90 -24.81
CA TRP A 318 14.40 2.17 -24.13
C TRP A 318 13.88 3.32 -24.98
N VAL A 319 13.19 4.27 -24.34
CA VAL A 319 12.75 5.51 -24.99
C VAL A 319 13.62 6.65 -24.44
N SER A 320 14.49 7.23 -25.27
CA SER A 320 15.27 8.41 -24.90
C SER A 320 14.38 9.66 -24.85
N ILE A 321 14.63 10.54 -23.88
CA ILE A 321 13.92 11.83 -23.74
C ILE A 321 14.24 12.79 -24.92
N GLU A 322 15.39 12.63 -25.58
CA GLU A 322 15.83 13.51 -26.67
C GLU A 322 15.17 13.22 -28.03
N ASP A 323 14.55 12.05 -28.22
CA ASP A 323 13.95 11.66 -29.49
C ASP A 323 12.49 11.24 -29.29
N LYS A 324 11.62 12.24 -29.10
CA LYS A 324 10.24 12.28 -29.63
C LYS A 324 9.48 13.44 -28.99
N THR A 325 8.75 14.18 -29.83
CA THR A 325 7.47 14.77 -29.43
C THR A 325 6.69 13.71 -28.67
N TYR A 326 6.56 13.86 -27.34
CA TYR A 326 5.92 12.87 -26.46
C TYR A 326 4.59 12.38 -27.04
N PRO A 327 4.50 11.13 -27.54
CA PRO A 327 3.23 10.55 -27.91
C PRO A 327 2.47 10.03 -26.67
N GLY A 328 2.85 10.43 -25.46
CA GLY A 328 2.45 9.80 -24.20
C GLY A 328 2.36 10.71 -22.97
N LEU A 329 2.13 12.03 -23.12
CA LEU A 329 1.21 12.68 -22.16
C LEU A 329 -0.08 11.85 -22.18
N PRO A 330 -0.89 11.73 -21.10
CA PRO A 330 -2.11 10.91 -21.15
C PRO A 330 -2.86 11.28 -22.42
N LYS A 331 -2.84 10.39 -23.41
CA LYS A 331 -3.63 10.56 -24.63
C LYS A 331 -5.04 10.08 -24.41
N ASP A 332 -5.28 9.52 -23.23
CA ASP A 332 -6.50 8.89 -22.84
C ASP A 332 -7.18 9.75 -21.78
N TYR A 333 -8.49 9.75 -21.90
CA TYR A 333 -9.39 10.34 -20.94
C TYR A 333 -9.23 9.64 -19.59
N ARG A 334 -9.31 10.42 -18.51
CA ARG A 334 -9.26 9.87 -17.15
C ARG A 334 -10.35 10.52 -16.33
N LEU A 335 -11.24 9.74 -15.71
CA LEU A 335 -12.09 10.20 -14.61
C LEU A 335 -11.52 9.64 -13.31
N ASN A 336 -11.15 10.50 -12.37
CA ASN A 336 -10.63 10.08 -11.07
C ASN A 336 -11.76 9.75 -10.10
N GLN A 337 -11.43 9.03 -9.02
CA GLN A 337 -12.35 8.84 -7.91
C GLN A 337 -12.69 10.22 -7.29
N ASN A 338 -13.96 10.47 -6.98
CA ASN A 338 -14.35 11.69 -6.29
C ASN A 338 -13.71 11.70 -4.90
N TYR A 339 -13.28 12.87 -4.44
CA TYR A 339 -12.59 13.02 -3.16
C TYR A 339 -13.14 14.20 -2.34
N PRO A 340 -13.50 13.98 -1.06
CA PRO A 340 -13.52 12.70 -0.36
C PRO A 340 -14.56 11.72 -0.94
N ASN A 341 -14.40 10.41 -0.68
CA ASN A 341 -15.40 9.37 -0.91
C ASN A 341 -15.20 8.23 0.10
N PRO A 342 -16.15 7.94 1.01
CA PRO A 342 -17.45 8.59 1.21
C PRO A 342 -17.34 10.09 1.54
N PHE A 343 -18.41 10.85 1.30
CA PHE A 343 -18.40 12.31 1.46
C PHE A 343 -19.64 12.85 2.19
N ASN A 344 -19.49 14.03 2.83
CA ASN A 344 -20.57 14.72 3.56
C ASN A 344 -20.45 16.25 3.51
N PRO A 345 -21.42 16.97 2.93
CA PRO A 345 -22.14 16.62 1.71
C PRO A 345 -21.35 17.03 0.45
N THR A 346 -20.11 17.52 0.61
CA THR A 346 -19.29 18.05 -0.48
C THR A 346 -18.19 17.08 -0.91
N THR A 347 -17.93 17.03 -2.22
CA THR A 347 -16.85 16.25 -2.83
C THR A 347 -16.29 16.98 -4.04
N SER A 348 -15.09 16.62 -4.47
CA SER A 348 -14.49 17.09 -5.71
C SER A 348 -14.42 15.97 -6.74
N PHE A 349 -14.75 16.29 -7.99
CA PHE A 349 -14.50 15.43 -9.13
C PHE A 349 -13.30 15.98 -9.89
N SER A 350 -12.35 15.12 -10.24
CA SER A 350 -11.24 15.47 -11.13
C SER A 350 -11.16 14.52 -12.32
N PHE A 351 -10.80 15.05 -13.48
CA PHE A 351 -10.67 14.30 -14.71
C PHE A 351 -9.72 14.99 -15.69
N TYR A 352 -9.17 14.21 -16.62
CA TYR A 352 -8.27 14.69 -17.68
C TYR A 352 -8.91 14.51 -19.05
N LEU A 353 -8.77 15.53 -19.91
CA LEU A 353 -9.19 15.50 -21.31
C LEU A 353 -7.95 15.58 -22.23
N PRO A 354 -7.76 14.62 -23.15
CA PRO A 354 -6.63 14.66 -24.08
C PRO A 354 -6.83 15.69 -25.21
N VAL A 355 -8.07 16.02 -25.55
CA VAL A 355 -8.42 17.01 -26.57
C VAL A 355 -9.55 17.93 -26.08
N SER A 356 -9.72 19.07 -26.76
CA SER A 356 -10.77 20.03 -26.42
C SER A 356 -12.11 19.61 -27.05
N GLU A 357 -13.06 19.13 -26.27
CA GLU A 357 -14.30 18.54 -26.75
C GLU A 357 -15.51 18.79 -25.84
N ASN A 358 -16.69 18.34 -26.28
CA ASN A 358 -17.90 18.40 -25.48
C ASN A 358 -17.86 17.33 -24.38
N VAL A 359 -18.04 17.76 -23.14
CA VAL A 359 -17.99 16.89 -21.97
C VAL A 359 -19.31 16.98 -21.23
N THR A 360 -19.79 15.81 -20.82
CA THR A 360 -20.88 15.67 -19.86
C THR A 360 -20.40 14.94 -18.62
N LEU A 361 -20.66 15.50 -17.44
CA LEU A 361 -20.47 14.82 -16.16
C LEU A 361 -21.81 14.80 -15.44
N LYS A 362 -22.34 13.60 -15.22
CA LYS A 362 -23.69 13.41 -14.67
C LYS A 362 -23.67 12.46 -13.49
N ILE A 363 -24.60 12.63 -12.57
CA ILE A 363 -24.81 11.76 -11.41
C ILE A 363 -26.07 10.93 -11.62
N TYR A 364 -26.01 9.65 -11.23
CA TYR A 364 -27.07 8.67 -11.30
C TYR A 364 -27.28 8.00 -9.95
N ASP A 365 -28.52 7.62 -9.65
CA ASP A 365 -28.83 6.76 -8.51
C ASP A 365 -28.60 5.27 -8.80
N ILE A 366 -28.84 4.40 -7.81
CA ILE A 366 -28.68 2.94 -7.95
C ILE A 366 -29.61 2.30 -8.99
N LEU A 367 -30.70 2.98 -9.37
CA LEU A 367 -31.62 2.54 -10.40
C LEU A 367 -31.22 3.05 -11.79
N GLY A 368 -30.09 3.77 -11.90
CA GLY A 368 -29.60 4.36 -13.14
C GLY A 368 -30.35 5.62 -13.56
N ARG A 369 -31.15 6.24 -12.67
CA ARG A 369 -31.84 7.50 -12.97
C ARG A 369 -30.88 8.66 -12.79
N GLU A 370 -30.81 9.56 -13.77
CA GLU A 370 -30.03 10.80 -13.66
C GLU A 370 -30.63 11.68 -12.55
N VAL A 371 -29.80 12.07 -11.59
CA VAL A 371 -30.18 12.95 -10.47
C VAL A 371 -29.46 14.29 -10.51
N ASP A 372 -28.38 14.42 -11.29
CA ASP A 372 -27.66 15.68 -11.49
C ASP A 372 -26.87 15.74 -12.80
N THR A 373 -26.65 16.96 -13.29
CA THR A 373 -25.72 17.27 -14.38
C THR A 373 -24.75 18.36 -13.92
N LEU A 374 -23.48 17.99 -13.75
CA LEU A 374 -22.42 18.87 -13.23
C LEU A 374 -21.70 19.63 -14.35
N ILE A 375 -21.48 18.95 -15.48
CA ILE A 375 -20.89 19.54 -16.68
C ILE A 375 -21.75 19.13 -17.87
N ASN A 376 -22.01 20.10 -18.75
CA ASN A 376 -22.54 19.86 -20.09
C ASN A 376 -22.09 21.00 -21.00
N LYS A 377 -20.80 21.01 -21.34
CA LYS A 377 -20.19 22.07 -22.15
C LYS A 377 -18.90 21.60 -22.81
N LYS A 378 -18.42 22.38 -23.77
CA LYS A 378 -17.08 22.22 -24.32
C LYS A 378 -16.02 22.64 -23.30
N LEU A 379 -15.02 21.80 -23.10
CA LEU A 379 -13.86 22.05 -22.24
C LEU A 379 -12.58 22.00 -23.06
N THR A 380 -11.53 22.67 -22.58
CA THR A 380 -10.18 22.59 -23.18
C THR A 380 -9.49 21.29 -22.77
N ALA A 381 -8.52 20.84 -23.56
CA ALA A 381 -7.63 19.76 -23.14
C ALA A 381 -6.91 20.11 -21.83
N GLY A 382 -6.64 19.11 -20.99
CA GLY A 382 -5.98 19.28 -19.69
C GLY A 382 -6.75 18.69 -18.50
N GLU A 383 -6.20 18.92 -17.31
CA GLU A 383 -6.83 18.56 -16.02
C GLU A 383 -7.99 19.50 -15.70
N HIS A 384 -9.09 18.94 -15.21
CA HIS A 384 -10.26 19.66 -14.73
C HIS A 384 -10.63 19.17 -13.34
N GLN A 385 -11.00 20.09 -12.46
CA GLN A 385 -11.52 19.79 -11.14
C GLN A 385 -12.76 20.65 -10.86
N LEU A 386 -13.76 20.07 -10.23
CA LEU A 386 -14.93 20.80 -9.74
C LEU A 386 -15.42 20.26 -8.41
N GLU A 387 -15.85 21.17 -7.55
CA GLU A 387 -16.54 20.85 -6.31
C GLU A 387 -18.04 20.64 -6.55
N TYR A 388 -18.63 19.74 -5.77
CA TYR A 388 -20.03 19.41 -5.82
C TYR A 388 -20.60 19.31 -4.41
N ASP A 389 -21.71 20.02 -4.18
CA ASP A 389 -22.52 19.94 -2.96
C ASP A 389 -23.75 19.06 -3.19
N ALA A 390 -23.74 17.87 -2.59
CA ALA A 390 -24.83 16.91 -2.66
C ALA A 390 -25.85 17.06 -1.52
N SER A 391 -25.93 18.21 -0.85
CA SER A 391 -26.85 18.45 0.28
C SER A 391 -28.30 18.13 -0.04
N ARG A 392 -28.70 18.20 -1.32
CA ARG A 392 -30.06 17.88 -1.79
C ARG A 392 -30.32 16.38 -2.03
N LEU A 393 -29.28 15.54 -2.07
CA LEU A 393 -29.39 14.09 -2.28
C LEU A 393 -29.54 13.35 -0.94
N ALA A 394 -30.17 12.18 -0.94
CA ALA A 394 -30.27 11.34 0.26
C ALA A 394 -28.97 10.56 0.49
N THR A 395 -28.66 10.19 1.75
CA THR A 395 -27.56 9.24 2.05
C THR A 395 -27.72 7.97 1.21
N GLY A 396 -26.65 7.52 0.57
CA GLY A 396 -26.69 6.35 -0.29
C GLY A 396 -25.58 6.28 -1.33
N ILE A 397 -25.63 5.20 -2.12
CA ILE A 397 -24.71 4.96 -3.22
C ILE A 397 -25.24 5.66 -4.47
N TYR A 398 -24.34 6.37 -5.14
CA TYR A 398 -24.56 7.01 -6.42
C TYR A 398 -23.46 6.62 -7.39
N PHE A 399 -23.68 6.89 -8.67
CA PHE A 399 -22.68 6.75 -9.70
C PHE A 399 -22.53 8.07 -10.41
N TYR A 400 -21.31 8.42 -10.81
CA TYR A 400 -21.09 9.55 -11.69
C TYR A 400 -20.40 9.08 -12.95
N LYS A 401 -20.77 9.69 -14.07
CA LYS A 401 -20.32 9.29 -15.40
C LYS A 401 -19.80 10.50 -16.14
N LEU A 402 -18.54 10.43 -16.56
CA LEU A 402 -17.97 11.33 -17.55
C LEU A 402 -18.25 10.75 -18.93
N SER A 403 -18.80 11.53 -19.85
CA SER A 403 -19.04 11.13 -21.23
C SER A 403 -18.65 12.24 -22.20
N THR A 404 -17.92 11.84 -23.24
CA THR A 404 -17.60 12.63 -24.41
C THR A 404 -18.00 11.84 -25.66
N ASP A 405 -17.72 12.35 -26.86
CA ASP A 405 -18.03 11.63 -28.10
C ASP A 405 -17.22 10.32 -28.23
N ASN A 406 -16.03 10.24 -27.62
CA ASN A 406 -15.12 9.10 -27.75
C ASN A 406 -14.80 8.39 -26.41
N PHE A 407 -15.35 8.85 -25.30
CA PHE A 407 -15.06 8.28 -23.98
C PHE A 407 -16.28 8.24 -23.07
N SER A 408 -16.35 7.19 -22.25
CA SER A 408 -17.38 7.04 -21.24
C SER A 408 -16.82 6.23 -20.07
N GLN A 409 -16.65 6.85 -18.91
CA GLN A 409 -16.24 6.17 -17.67
C GLN A 409 -17.23 6.49 -16.55
N THR A 410 -17.60 5.46 -15.79
CA THR A 410 -18.50 5.55 -14.65
C THR A 410 -17.72 5.18 -13.38
N ARG A 411 -17.95 5.89 -12.30
CA ARG A 411 -17.41 5.57 -10.97
C ARG A 411 -18.52 5.63 -9.92
N LYS A 412 -18.33 4.85 -8.85
CA LYS A 412 -19.24 4.77 -7.70
C LYS A 412 -18.83 5.82 -6.67
N MET A 413 -19.79 6.46 -6.02
CA MET A 413 -19.57 7.33 -4.88
C MET A 413 -20.59 7.05 -3.77
N LEU A 414 -20.22 7.33 -2.52
CA LEU A 414 -21.02 7.09 -1.34
C LEU A 414 -21.23 8.41 -0.57
N LEU A 415 -22.47 8.92 -0.59
CA LEU A 415 -22.87 10.08 0.21
C LEU A 415 -23.33 9.61 1.58
N MET A 416 -22.75 10.18 2.65
CA MET A 416 -23.16 9.91 4.04
C MET A 416 -23.43 11.24 4.75
N LYS A 417 -24.67 11.47 5.17
CA LYS A 417 -25.06 12.65 5.96
C LYS A 417 -24.93 12.44 7.46
#